data_AF-A0A7K4EF92-F1
#
_entry.id   AF-A0A7K4EF92-F1
#
_cell.length_a   1.000
_cell.length_b   1.000
_cell.length_c   1.000
_cell.angle_alpha   90.00
_cell.angle_beta   90.00
_cell.angle_gamma   90.00
#
_symmetry.space_group_name_H-M   'P 1'
#
loop_
_entity.id
_entity.type
_entity.pdbx_description
1 polymer ?
#
loop_
_entity_poly.entity_id
_entity_poly.type
_entity_poly.pdbx_seq_one_letter_code
_entity_poly.pdbx_strand_id
1 'polypeptide(L)'
;MPHQPLNPYTQKDIQEKVVAKLDEQKGLSFLEQYAMYMGKAQMLEFGLKGLVHRKFNVPISDMERWTLGMTKNELAKQGIRQDFVACLERVLKHRNDMAHEFLLNCAVMNSLGNFSGKGEAGDLFRASYELEQIILLHDWCEEHDAWT
;
A
#
# COMPACT_ATOMS: atom_id res chain seq x y z
N MET A 1 -21.43 -16.94 19.03
CA MET A 1 -21.56 -16.65 17.58
C MET A 1 -20.28 -17.13 16.92
N PRO A 2 -20.33 -17.86 15.79
CA PRO A 2 -19.12 -18.38 15.18
C PRO A 2 -18.29 -17.21 14.63
N HIS A 3 -17.04 -17.12 15.06
CA HIS A 3 -16.04 -16.22 14.51
C HIS A 3 -15.87 -16.55 13.01
N GLN A 4 -16.24 -15.60 12.16
CA GLN A 4 -16.06 -15.69 10.72
C GLN A 4 -14.54 -15.69 10.42
N PRO A 5 -14.03 -16.54 9.50
CA PRO A 5 -12.61 -16.82 9.41
C PRO A 5 -11.80 -15.61 8.93
N LEU A 6 -10.57 -15.52 9.48
CA LEU A 6 -9.43 -14.79 8.93
C LEU A 6 -9.36 -14.99 7.41
N ASN A 7 -9.61 -13.93 6.63
CA ASN A 7 -9.36 -13.81 5.19
C ASN A 7 -9.80 -15.02 4.32
N PRO A 8 -10.86 -14.93 3.49
CA PRO A 8 -11.33 -16.07 2.69
C PRO A 8 -10.35 -16.49 1.59
N TYR A 9 -9.35 -15.66 1.30
CA TYR A 9 -8.32 -15.99 0.34
C TYR A 9 -7.27 -16.88 0.99
N THR A 10 -7.03 -18.04 0.39
CA THR A 10 -5.81 -18.79 0.69
C THR A 10 -4.61 -17.96 0.26
N GLN A 11 -3.43 -18.24 0.82
CA GLN A 11 -2.19 -17.59 0.41
C GLN A 11 -1.96 -17.71 -1.12
N LYS A 12 -2.41 -18.82 -1.71
CA LYS A 12 -2.33 -19.06 -3.15
C LYS A 12 -3.26 -18.13 -3.93
N ASP A 13 -4.50 -17.94 -3.49
CA ASP A 13 -5.44 -17.02 -4.14
C ASP A 13 -4.95 -15.57 -4.09
N ILE A 14 -4.38 -15.16 -2.95
CA ILE A 14 -3.75 -13.83 -2.82
C ILE A 14 -2.62 -13.69 -3.83
N GLN A 15 -1.72 -14.68 -3.88
CA GLN A 15 -0.58 -14.66 -4.79
C GLN A 15 -1.02 -14.57 -6.26
N GLU A 16 -1.98 -15.40 -6.67
CA GLU A 16 -2.49 -15.39 -8.05
C GLU A 16 -3.13 -14.05 -8.42
N LYS A 17 -3.97 -13.50 -7.54
CA LYS A 17 -4.61 -12.19 -7.76
C LYS A 17 -3.61 -11.05 -7.85
N VAL A 18 -2.62 -11.02 -6.95
CA VAL A 18 -1.58 -9.99 -6.96
C VAL A 18 -0.71 -10.11 -8.20
N VAL A 19 -0.24 -11.32 -8.54
CA VAL A 19 0.59 -11.55 -9.73
C VAL A 19 -0.16 -11.15 -10.99
N ALA A 20 -1.45 -11.48 -11.12
CA ALA A 20 -2.24 -11.05 -12.26
C ALA A 20 -2.29 -9.51 -12.40
N LYS A 21 -2.47 -8.77 -11.29
CA LYS A 21 -2.46 -7.30 -11.29
C LYS A 21 -1.08 -6.68 -11.59
N LEU A 22 0.00 -7.35 -11.21
CA LEU A 22 1.36 -6.91 -11.52
C LEU A 22 1.74 -7.26 -12.96
N ASP A 23 1.19 -8.34 -13.51
CA ASP A 23 1.43 -8.76 -14.89
C ASP A 23 0.88 -7.75 -15.89
N GLU A 24 -0.23 -7.07 -15.57
CA GLU A 24 -0.76 -5.92 -16.32
C GLU A 24 0.26 -4.77 -16.45
N GLN A 25 1.25 -4.71 -15.57
CA GLN A 25 2.26 -3.65 -15.50
C GLN A 25 3.61 -4.05 -16.12
N LYS A 26 3.78 -5.31 -16.59
CA LYS A 26 5.06 -5.82 -17.14
C LYS A 26 5.56 -5.08 -18.38
N GLY A 27 4.67 -4.42 -19.12
CA GLY A 27 5.01 -3.61 -20.29
C GLY A 27 5.47 -2.18 -19.97
N LEU A 28 5.36 -1.76 -18.70
CA LEU A 28 5.67 -0.40 -18.27
C LEU A 28 7.16 -0.24 -18.00
N SER A 29 7.68 0.97 -18.25
CA SER A 29 9.01 1.38 -17.79
C SER A 29 9.08 1.44 -16.27
N PHE A 30 10.31 1.44 -15.72
CA PHE A 30 10.51 1.57 -14.28
C PHE A 30 9.83 2.81 -13.68
N LEU A 31 9.90 3.95 -14.37
CA LEU A 31 9.28 5.20 -13.92
C LEU A 31 7.75 5.08 -13.87
N GLU A 32 7.14 4.42 -14.85
CA GLU A 32 5.70 4.19 -14.90
C GLU A 32 5.24 3.21 -13.80
N GLN A 33 6.00 2.13 -13.57
CA GLN A 33 5.75 1.20 -12.46
C GLN A 33 5.87 1.92 -11.11
N TYR A 34 6.87 2.78 -10.95
CA TYR A 34 7.05 3.59 -9.75
C TYR A 34 5.89 4.57 -9.54
N ALA A 35 5.47 5.27 -10.61
CA ALA A 35 4.32 6.17 -10.56
C ALA A 35 3.03 5.43 -10.19
N MET A 36 2.83 4.22 -10.72
CA MET A 36 1.69 3.36 -10.40
C MET A 36 1.71 2.96 -8.91
N TYR A 37 2.85 2.53 -8.40
CA TYR A 37 3.05 2.21 -6.99
C TYR A 37 2.70 3.40 -6.09
N MET A 38 3.27 4.58 -6.37
CA MET A 38 3.03 5.79 -5.58
C MET A 38 1.57 6.23 -5.63
N GLY A 39 0.94 6.18 -6.81
CA GLY A 39 -0.48 6.50 -6.98
C GLY A 39 -1.38 5.58 -6.16
N LYS A 40 -1.16 4.26 -6.22
CA LYS A 40 -1.92 3.28 -5.45
C LYS A 40 -1.73 3.44 -3.94
N ALA A 41 -0.51 3.71 -3.47
CA ALA A 41 -0.25 3.97 -2.05
C ALA A 41 -0.99 5.22 -1.56
N GLN A 42 -1.07 6.27 -2.39
CA GLN A 42 -1.83 7.48 -2.07
C GLN A 42 -3.34 7.23 -2.08
N MET A 43 -3.86 6.43 -3.01
CA MET A 43 -5.26 6.02 -3.02
C MET A 43 -5.63 5.22 -1.76
N LEU A 44 -4.77 4.29 -1.34
CA LEU A 44 -4.94 3.56 -0.09
C LEU A 44 -4.98 4.52 1.11
N GLU A 45 -4.09 5.52 1.16
CA GLU A 45 -4.13 6.55 2.22
C GLU A 45 -5.49 7.25 2.28
N PHE A 46 -6.03 7.70 1.14
CA PHE A 46 -7.34 8.34 1.10
C PHE A 46 -8.48 7.40 1.49
N GLY A 47 -8.45 6.15 1.03
CA GLY A 47 -9.41 5.12 1.41
C GLY A 47 -9.44 4.92 2.92
N LEU A 48 -8.27 4.81 3.55
CA LEU A 48 -8.13 4.64 4.99
C LEU A 48 -8.56 5.87 5.80
N LYS A 49 -8.28 7.10 5.33
CA LYS A 49 -8.85 8.31 5.95
C LYS A 49 -10.38 8.31 5.86
N GLY A 50 -10.92 7.85 4.73
CA GLY A 50 -12.35 7.65 4.56
C GLY A 50 -12.92 6.64 5.56
N LEU A 51 -12.24 5.51 5.78
CA LEU A 51 -12.60 4.52 6.79
C LEU A 51 -12.62 5.14 8.20
N VAL A 52 -11.57 5.88 8.57
CA VAL A 52 -11.49 6.55 9.87
C VAL A 52 -12.68 7.51 10.06
N HIS A 53 -13.00 8.29 9.04
CA HIS A 53 -14.15 9.18 9.06
C HIS A 53 -15.46 8.42 9.26
N ARG A 54 -15.73 7.40 8.44
CA ARG A 54 -17.00 6.67 8.45
C ARG A 54 -17.20 5.82 9.71
N LYS A 55 -16.14 5.18 10.21
CA LYS A 55 -16.25 4.18 11.30
C LYS A 55 -15.99 4.77 12.68
N PHE A 56 -15.16 5.82 12.77
CA PHE A 56 -14.75 6.41 14.05
C PHE A 56 -15.13 7.89 14.19
N ASN A 57 -15.86 8.44 13.20
CA ASN A 57 -16.42 9.80 13.23
C ASN A 57 -15.37 10.91 13.40
N VAL A 58 -14.14 10.68 12.93
CA VAL A 58 -13.11 11.73 12.88
C VAL A 58 -13.38 12.64 11.67
N PRO A 59 -13.45 13.97 11.83
CA PRO A 59 -13.64 14.89 10.72
C PRO A 59 -12.52 14.80 9.67
N ILE A 60 -12.87 14.88 8.38
CA ILE A 60 -11.89 14.88 7.29
C ILE A 60 -10.93 16.08 7.39
N SER A 61 -11.42 17.24 7.86
CA SER A 61 -10.62 18.45 8.11
C SER A 61 -9.42 18.17 9.02
N ASP A 62 -9.60 17.32 10.02
CA ASP A 62 -8.58 17.00 11.01
C ASP A 62 -7.50 16.08 10.42
N MET A 63 -7.84 15.40 9.33
CA MET A 63 -7.01 14.42 8.63
C MET A 63 -6.35 14.95 7.34
N GLU A 64 -6.57 16.22 6.98
CA GLU A 64 -6.00 16.84 5.77
C GLU A 64 -4.48 16.67 5.71
N ARG A 65 -3.80 16.88 6.85
CA ARG A 65 -2.35 16.78 6.98
C ARG A 65 -1.84 15.41 7.41
N TRP A 66 -2.74 14.44 7.60
CA TRP A 66 -2.32 13.11 8.02
C TRP A 66 -1.56 12.43 6.90
N THR A 67 -0.45 11.80 7.25
CA THR A 67 0.22 10.84 6.36
C THR A 67 -0.39 9.45 6.55
N LEU A 68 -0.11 8.53 5.63
CA LEU A 68 -0.47 7.12 5.79
C LEU A 68 0.00 6.54 7.14
N GLY A 69 1.15 7.01 7.65
CA GLY A 69 1.67 6.60 8.96
C GLY A 69 0.82 7.11 10.13
N MET A 70 0.36 8.35 10.06
CA MET A 70 -0.57 8.91 11.04
C MET A 70 -1.93 8.18 10.99
N THR A 71 -2.46 7.95 9.78
CA THR A 71 -3.71 7.19 9.58
C THR A 71 -3.60 5.77 10.13
N LYS A 72 -2.50 5.06 9.87
CA LYS A 72 -2.21 3.73 10.46
C LYS A 72 -2.23 3.78 11.99
N ASN A 73 -1.52 4.74 12.58
CA ASN A 73 -1.45 4.86 14.03
C ASN A 73 -2.84 5.10 14.64
N GLU A 74 -3.67 5.91 13.99
CA GLU A 74 -5.04 6.12 14.45
C GLU A 74 -5.88 4.86 14.35
N LEU A 75 -5.89 4.21 13.19
CA LEU A 75 -6.61 2.95 12.98
C LEU A 75 -6.22 1.88 14.03
N ALA A 76 -4.93 1.78 14.35
CA ALA A 76 -4.44 0.85 15.38
C ALA A 76 -5.00 1.18 16.77
N LYS A 77 -5.10 2.47 17.14
CA LYS A 77 -5.73 2.89 18.41
C LYS A 77 -7.22 2.58 18.44
N GLN A 78 -7.89 2.71 17.30
CA GLN A 78 -9.32 2.44 17.14
C GLN A 78 -9.64 0.93 17.09
N GLY A 79 -8.61 0.07 17.20
CA GLY A 79 -8.80 -1.37 17.37
C GLY A 79 -9.10 -2.12 16.08
N ILE A 80 -8.71 -1.59 14.91
CA ILE A 80 -8.82 -2.41 13.69
C ILE A 80 -7.92 -3.65 13.77
N ARG A 81 -8.28 -4.67 13.00
CA ARG A 81 -7.55 -5.95 12.91
C ARG A 81 -6.03 -5.75 12.79
N GLN A 82 -5.29 -6.42 13.68
CA GLN A 82 -3.85 -6.19 13.85
C GLN A 82 -3.01 -6.67 12.65
N ASP A 83 -3.47 -7.70 11.94
CA ASP A 83 -2.80 -8.19 10.74
C ASP A 83 -2.85 -7.16 9.60
N PHE A 84 -3.94 -6.41 9.45
CA PHE A 84 -3.99 -5.27 8.52
C PHE A 84 -2.99 -4.18 8.91
N VAL A 85 -2.92 -3.82 10.20
CA VAL A 85 -1.95 -2.83 10.71
C VAL A 85 -0.51 -3.29 10.45
N ALA A 86 -0.21 -4.57 10.68
CA ALA A 86 1.11 -5.15 10.44
C ALA A 86 1.47 -5.16 8.95
N CYS A 87 0.51 -5.41 8.05
CA CYS A 87 0.70 -5.26 6.61
C CYS A 87 0.99 -3.80 6.24
N LEU A 88 0.26 -2.86 6.83
CA LEU A 88 0.39 -1.43 6.53
C LEU A 88 1.74 -0.86 6.96
N GLU A 89 2.31 -1.34 8.07
CA GLU A 89 3.66 -0.99 8.51
C GLU A 89 4.72 -1.30 7.45
N ARG A 90 4.61 -2.47 6.80
CA ARG A 90 5.57 -2.87 5.75
C ARG A 90 5.47 -1.98 4.52
N VAL A 91 4.25 -1.66 4.11
CA VAL A 91 3.99 -0.75 2.99
C VAL A 91 4.54 0.66 3.27
N LEU A 92 4.40 1.15 4.50
CA LEU A 92 4.98 2.45 4.90
C LEU A 92 6.50 2.48 4.78
N LYS A 93 7.16 1.40 5.22
CA LYS A 93 8.60 1.27 5.12
C LYS A 93 9.03 1.32 3.65
N HIS A 94 8.40 0.51 2.78
CA HIS A 94 8.69 0.51 1.35
C HIS A 94 8.45 1.86 0.69
N ARG A 95 7.33 2.55 1.02
CA ARG A 95 7.04 3.86 0.43
C ARG A 95 8.12 4.88 0.75
N ASN A 96 8.63 4.85 1.99
CA ASN A 96 9.68 5.76 2.43
C ASN A 96 11.02 5.43 1.77
N ASP A 97 11.39 4.15 1.73
CA ASP A 97 12.62 3.66 1.09
C ASP A 97 12.60 4.00 -0.41
N MET A 98 11.50 3.70 -1.11
CA MET A 98 11.32 3.99 -2.54
C MET A 98 11.29 5.49 -2.86
N ALA A 99 10.66 6.32 -2.02
CA ALA A 99 10.68 7.76 -2.21
C ALA A 99 12.09 8.32 -2.09
N HIS A 100 12.89 7.79 -1.16
CA HIS A 100 14.29 8.20 -0.99
C HIS A 100 15.16 7.75 -2.17
N GLU A 101 15.05 6.50 -2.62
CA GLU A 101 15.77 5.98 -3.78
C GLU A 101 15.39 6.72 -5.07
N PHE A 102 14.12 7.01 -5.27
CA PHE A 102 13.67 7.79 -6.42
C PHE A 102 14.31 9.19 -6.44
N LEU A 103 14.38 9.87 -5.30
CA LEU A 103 15.03 11.18 -5.20
C LEU A 103 16.53 11.10 -5.52
N LEU A 104 17.22 10.07 -5.03
CA LEU A 104 18.63 9.82 -5.36
C LEU A 104 18.80 9.59 -6.87
N ASN A 105 17.92 8.78 -7.47
CA ASN A 105 17.98 8.46 -8.89
C ASN A 105 17.63 9.65 -9.79
N CYS A 106 16.68 10.50 -9.40
CA CYS A 106 16.43 11.77 -10.07
C CYS A 106 17.64 12.70 -10.00
N ALA A 107 18.30 12.78 -8.85
CA ALA A 107 19.52 13.58 -8.69
C ALA A 107 20.68 13.05 -9.56
N VAL A 108 20.82 11.73 -9.68
CA VAL A 108 21.81 11.08 -10.55
C VAL A 108 21.46 11.27 -12.03
N MET A 109 20.21 11.07 -12.46
CA MET A 109 19.77 11.35 -13.83
C MET A 109 20.02 12.80 -14.24
N ASN A 110 19.81 13.75 -13.32
CA ASN A 110 20.07 15.16 -13.56
C ASN A 110 21.57 15.51 -13.59
N SER A 111 22.45 14.66 -13.05
CA SER A 111 23.90 14.94 -12.98
C SER A 111 24.74 14.13 -13.96
N LEU A 112 24.40 12.87 -14.26
CA LEU A 112 25.14 11.96 -15.14
C LEU A 112 24.18 10.92 -15.74
N GLY A 113 23.81 11.08 -17.01
CA GLY A 113 22.68 10.40 -17.64
C GLY A 113 22.81 8.90 -17.93
N ASN A 114 22.97 8.02 -16.92
CA ASN A 114 22.69 6.59 -17.08
C ASN A 114 22.16 5.93 -15.81
N PHE A 115 21.03 5.23 -15.97
CA PHE A 115 20.30 4.48 -14.95
C PHE A 115 20.81 3.02 -14.88
N SER A 116 21.07 2.50 -13.68
CA SER A 116 21.47 1.09 -13.46
C SER A 116 20.45 0.32 -12.59
N GLY A 117 19.16 0.40 -12.93
CA GLY A 117 18.05 -0.11 -12.09
C GLY A 117 17.81 -1.62 -12.04
N LYS A 118 18.86 -2.47 -12.07
CA LYS A 118 18.66 -3.94 -11.96
C LYS A 118 18.32 -4.40 -10.54
N GLY A 119 18.83 -3.73 -9.50
CA GLY A 119 18.46 -4.01 -8.10
C GLY A 119 17.10 -3.41 -7.72
N GLU A 120 16.89 -2.16 -8.12
CA GLU A 120 15.71 -1.35 -7.82
C GLU A 120 14.42 -1.91 -8.41
N ALA A 121 14.50 -2.59 -9.57
CA ALA A 121 13.35 -3.27 -10.15
C ALA A 121 12.83 -4.41 -9.24
N GLY A 122 13.71 -5.09 -8.51
CA GLY A 122 13.33 -6.14 -7.55
C GLY A 122 12.64 -5.58 -6.31
N ASP A 123 13.16 -4.47 -5.78
CA ASP A 123 12.59 -3.81 -4.61
C ASP A 123 11.25 -3.15 -4.93
N LEU A 124 11.13 -2.48 -6.07
CA LEU A 124 9.85 -1.92 -6.54
C LEU A 124 8.80 -3.01 -6.80
N PHE A 125 9.20 -4.15 -7.39
CA PHE A 125 8.29 -5.28 -7.56
C PHE A 125 7.78 -5.80 -6.21
N ARG A 126 8.68 -5.99 -5.23
CA ARG A 126 8.32 -6.43 -3.89
C ARG A 126 7.40 -5.43 -3.18
N ALA A 127 7.73 -4.14 -3.24
CA ALA A 127 6.92 -3.07 -2.68
C ALA A 127 5.52 -3.05 -3.31
N SER A 128 5.44 -3.19 -4.64
CA SER A 128 4.18 -3.24 -5.39
C SER A 128 3.36 -4.47 -5.03
N TYR A 129 4.01 -5.62 -4.86
CA TYR A 129 3.37 -6.86 -4.43
C TYR A 129 2.75 -6.71 -3.04
N GLU A 130 3.50 -6.21 -2.06
CA GLU A 130 2.99 -6.01 -0.70
C GLU A 130 1.88 -4.94 -0.64
N LEU A 131 1.94 -3.91 -1.50
CA LEU A 131 0.88 -2.91 -1.65
C LEU A 131 -0.41 -3.52 -2.22
N GLU A 132 -0.32 -4.35 -3.26
CA GLU A 132 -1.50 -5.04 -3.81
C GLU A 132 -2.12 -6.02 -2.80
N GLN A 133 -1.30 -6.70 -2.01
CA GLN A 133 -1.81 -7.57 -0.94
C GLN A 133 -2.67 -6.80 0.07
N ILE A 134 -2.22 -5.62 0.51
CA ILE A 134 -3.02 -4.83 1.46
C ILE A 134 -4.25 -4.20 0.80
N ILE A 135 -4.20 -3.85 -0.48
CA ILE A 135 -5.38 -3.37 -1.22
C ILE A 135 -6.43 -4.47 -1.32
N LEU A 136 -6.04 -5.70 -1.66
CA LEU A 136 -6.95 -6.85 -1.65
C LEU A 136 -7.57 -7.09 -0.28
N LEU A 137 -6.77 -6.95 0.78
CA LEU A 137 -7.26 -7.09 2.14
C LEU A 137 -8.22 -5.96 2.53
N HIS A 138 -7.91 -4.74 2.14
CA HIS A 138 -8.74 -3.55 2.33
C HIS A 138 -10.10 -3.74 1.66
N ASP A 139 -10.12 -4.10 0.37
CA ASP A 139 -11.36 -4.27 -0.40
C ASP A 139 -12.23 -5.36 0.21
N TRP A 140 -11.62 -6.46 0.64
CA TRP A 140 -12.35 -7.52 1.34
C TRP A 140 -12.95 -7.03 2.67
N CYS A 141 -12.20 -6.26 3.46
CA CYS A 141 -12.70 -5.69 4.71
C CYS A 141 -13.85 -4.72 4.49
N GLU A 142 -13.78 -3.85 3.46
CA GLU A 142 -14.89 -2.95 3.10
C GLU A 142 -16.14 -3.74 2.68
N GLU A 143 -15.99 -4.77 1.84
CA GLU A 143 -17.11 -5.59 1.35
C GLU A 143 -17.83 -6.36 2.46
N HIS A 144 -17.11 -6.74 3.52
CA HIS A 144 -17.62 -7.63 4.58
C HIS A 144 -17.73 -6.96 5.96
N ASP A 145 -17.45 -5.66 6.06
CA ASP A 145 -17.30 -4.91 7.33
C ASP A 145 -16.34 -5.58 8.35
N ALA A 146 -15.33 -6.30 7.84
CA ALA A 146 -14.45 -7.17 8.63
C ALA A 146 -13.21 -6.43 9.19
N TRP A 147 -13.45 -5.25 9.76
CA TRP A 147 -12.38 -4.38 10.28
C TRP A 147 -11.95 -4.69 11.71
N THR A 148 -12.71 -5.50 12.47
CA THR A 148 -12.50 -5.79 13.90
C THR A 148 -12.60 -7.27 14.20
#